data_AF-A0A7X8GNI0-F1
#
_entry.id   AF-A0A7X8GNI0-F1
#
_cell.length_a   1.000
_cell.length_b   1.000
_cell.length_c   1.000
_cell.angle_alpha   90.00
_cell.angle_beta   90.00
_cell.angle_gamma   90.00
#
_symmetry.space_group_name_H-M   'P 1'
#
loop_
_entity.id
_entity.type
_entity.pdbx_description
1 polymer ?
#
loop_
_entity_poly.entity_id
_entity_poly.type
_entity_poly.pdbx_seq_one_letter_code
_entity_poly.pdbx_strand_id
1 'polypeptide(L)'
;MIRIASLVLYVAMMLAGWAFPILGIFLLAAMGIAVIAGRRKKWCSSYCPRGSFLDLVMSKLSPRKPIPRFLLSKRTWAAGLAVFSIVFAMQLRNAGLFGPWDGGSLSRLGLVFYRMCLVSSAIAIPLALWKNHRSWCAVCPVGNLLRR
;
A
#
# COMPACT_ATOMS: atom_id res chain seq x y z
N MET A 1 -8.33 -15.06 10.79
CA MET A 1 -8.24 -15.70 9.46
C MET A 1 -7.92 -14.71 8.35
N ILE A 2 -8.79 -13.73 8.07
CA ILE A 2 -8.61 -12.77 6.94
C ILE A 2 -7.23 -12.06 6.96
N ARG A 3 -6.78 -11.53 8.11
CA ARG A 3 -5.48 -10.83 8.21
C ARG A 3 -4.27 -11.72 7.88
N ILE A 4 -4.33 -13.00 8.23
CA ILE A 4 -3.26 -13.96 7.95
C ILE A 4 -3.22 -14.26 6.45
N ALA A 5 -4.39 -14.46 5.82
CA ALA A 5 -4.48 -14.61 4.37
C ALA A 5 -3.94 -13.38 3.63
N SER A 6 -4.29 -12.17 4.08
CA SER A 6 -3.76 -10.91 3.53
C SER A 6 -2.24 -10.80 3.69
N LEU A 7 -1.68 -11.28 4.80
CA LEU A 7 -0.25 -11.30 5.05
C LEU A 7 0.48 -12.31 4.16
N VAL A 8 -0.06 -13.52 4.02
CA VAL A 8 0.52 -14.55 3.14
C VAL A 8 0.50 -14.06 1.70
N LEU A 9 -0.60 -13.44 1.25
CA LEU A 9 -0.69 -12.81 -0.06
C LEU A 9 0.35 -11.70 -0.24
N TYR A 10 0.60 -10.89 0.79
CA TYR A 10 1.60 -9.84 0.75
C TYR A 10 3.03 -10.36 0.63
N VAL A 11 3.38 -11.37 1.43
CA VAL A 11 4.72 -11.98 1.42
C VAL A 11 4.94 -12.75 0.11
N ALA A 12 3.93 -13.49 -0.34
CA ALA A 12 3.94 -14.14 -1.65
C ALA A 12 4.10 -13.12 -2.78
N MET A 13 3.40 -11.98 -2.71
CA MET A 13 3.57 -10.91 -3.69
C MET A 13 4.96 -10.29 -3.62
N MET A 14 5.54 -10.07 -2.44
CA MET A 14 6.91 -9.55 -2.30
C MET A 14 7.95 -10.48 -2.96
N LEU A 15 7.83 -11.80 -2.73
CA LEU A 15 8.76 -12.81 -3.23
C LEU A 15 8.56 -13.17 -4.71
N ALA A 16 7.30 -13.23 -5.18
CA ALA A 16 6.94 -13.70 -6.51
C ALA A 16 6.42 -12.60 -7.45
N GLY A 17 6.30 -11.36 -6.98
CA GLY A 17 5.67 -10.25 -7.72
C GLY A 17 6.42 -9.81 -8.97
N TRP A 18 7.72 -10.11 -9.07
CA TRP A 18 8.47 -9.89 -10.31
C TRP A 18 8.07 -10.87 -11.42
N ALA A 19 7.63 -12.09 -11.07
CA ALA A 19 7.17 -13.11 -12.00
C ALA A 19 5.66 -13.04 -12.28
N PHE A 20 4.86 -12.55 -11.33
CA PHE A 20 3.40 -12.53 -11.44
C PHE A 20 2.79 -11.12 -11.25
N PRO A 21 2.87 -10.24 -12.27
CA PRO A 21 2.25 -8.91 -12.20
C PRO A 21 0.73 -8.95 -12.05
N ILE A 22 0.09 -10.08 -12.38
CA ILE A 22 -1.36 -10.32 -12.24
C ILE A 22 -1.83 -10.12 -10.78
N LEU A 23 -0.99 -10.44 -9.79
CA LEU A 23 -1.34 -10.23 -8.38
C LEU A 23 -1.56 -8.75 -8.03
N GLY A 24 -0.80 -7.83 -8.66
CA GLY A 24 -0.94 -6.40 -8.43
C GLY A 24 -2.30 -5.87 -8.92
N ILE A 25 -2.79 -6.39 -10.04
CA ILE A 25 -4.11 -6.06 -10.60
C ILE A 25 -5.21 -6.60 -9.69
N PHE A 26 -5.08 -7.85 -9.24
CA PHE A 26 -6.04 -8.46 -8.32
C PHE A 26 -6.17 -7.62 -7.04
N LEU A 27 -5.05 -7.12 -6.52
CA LEU A 27 -5.01 -6.25 -5.37
C LEU A 27 -5.71 -4.90 -5.59
N LEU A 28 -5.51 -4.29 -6.75
CA LEU A 28 -6.20 -3.08 -7.15
C LEU A 28 -7.71 -3.32 -7.25
N ALA A 29 -8.11 -4.41 -7.91
CA ALA A 29 -9.52 -4.79 -8.07
C ALA A 29 -10.18 -5.05 -6.71
N ALA A 30 -9.53 -5.80 -5.83
CA ALA A 30 -10.02 -6.06 -4.47
C ALA A 30 -10.19 -4.75 -3.67
N MET A 31 -9.28 -3.79 -3.83
CA MET A 31 -9.42 -2.47 -3.22
C MET A 31 -10.62 -1.70 -3.77
N GLY A 32 -10.80 -1.69 -5.09
CA GLY A 32 -11.94 -1.06 -5.76
C GLY A 32 -13.28 -1.65 -5.30
N ILE A 33 -13.38 -2.98 -5.26
CA ILE A 33 -14.58 -3.68 -4.79
C ILE A 33 -14.86 -3.34 -3.32
N ALA A 34 -13.84 -3.33 -2.45
CA ALA A 34 -14.03 -2.99 -1.04
C ALA A 34 -14.47 -1.54 -0.81
N VAL A 35 -14.04 -0.63 -1.69
CA VAL A 35 -14.44 0.78 -1.70
C VAL A 35 -15.92 0.91 -2.11
N ILE A 36 -16.31 0.23 -3.19
CA ILE A 36 -17.69 0.25 -3.72
C ILE A 36 -18.66 -0.44 -2.74
N ALA A 37 -18.25 -1.55 -2.12
CA ALA A 37 -19.03 -2.28 -1.13
C ALA A 37 -19.14 -1.57 0.24
N GLY A 38 -18.71 -0.31 0.37
CA GLY A 38 -18.79 0.46 1.61
C GLY A 38 -17.88 -0.04 2.74
N ARG A 39 -17.01 -1.03 2.49
CA ARG A 39 -16.12 -1.63 3.50
C ARG A 39 -14.77 -0.92 3.61
N ARG A 40 -14.74 0.40 3.34
CA ARG A 40 -13.54 1.28 3.30
C ARG A 40 -12.71 1.19 4.58
N LYS A 41 -13.35 1.30 5.75
CA LYS A 41 -12.68 1.21 7.06
C LYS A 41 -12.12 -0.20 7.33
N LYS A 42 -12.81 -1.25 6.89
CA LYS A 42 -12.37 -2.64 7.03
C LYS A 42 -11.18 -2.96 6.11
N TRP A 43 -11.05 -2.25 4.98
CA TRP A 43 -9.90 -2.41 4.08
C TRP A 43 -8.59 -2.12 4.80
N CYS A 44 -8.42 -0.90 5.32
CA CYS A 44 -7.20 -0.53 6.03
C CYS A 44 -6.98 -1.26 7.36
N SER A 45 -8.03 -1.83 7.96
CA SER A 45 -7.94 -2.56 9.23
C SER A 45 -7.64 -4.05 9.08
N SER A 46 -8.11 -4.71 8.01
CA SER A 46 -8.04 -6.18 7.89
C SER A 46 -7.78 -6.72 6.48
N TYR A 47 -8.21 -6.04 5.42
CA TYR A 47 -8.02 -6.56 4.05
C TYR A 47 -6.74 -6.08 3.39
N CYS A 48 -6.18 -4.94 3.81
CA CYS A 48 -4.95 -4.43 3.24
C CYS A 48 -3.80 -5.39 3.56
N PRO A 49 -3.15 -6.01 2.55
CA PRO A 49 -2.04 -6.96 2.75
C PRO A 49 -0.90 -6.35 3.55
N ARG A 50 -0.49 -5.12 3.19
CA ARG A 50 0.53 -4.35 3.91
C ARG A 50 0.11 -4.02 5.35
N GLY A 51 -1.14 -3.63 5.55
CA GLY A 51 -1.67 -3.30 6.88
C GLY A 51 -1.65 -4.50 7.81
N SER A 52 -2.00 -5.68 7.28
CA SER A 52 -1.93 -6.93 8.02
C SER A 52 -0.49 -7.36 8.31
N PHE A 53 0.43 -7.16 7.36
CA PHE A 53 1.86 -7.39 7.58
C PHE A 53 2.41 -6.56 8.75
N LEU A 54 2.12 -5.25 8.76
CA LEU A 54 2.57 -4.37 9.83
C LEU A 54 1.94 -4.74 11.18
N ASP A 55 0.69 -5.18 11.22
CA ASP A 55 0.01 -5.59 12.45
C ASP A 55 0.43 -6.95 13.00
N LEU A 56 0.74 -7.93 12.14
CA LEU A 56 1.07 -9.29 12.59
C LEU A 56 2.58 -9.47 12.80
N VAL A 57 3.40 -8.84 11.97
CA VAL A 57 4.87 -8.97 12.03
C VAL A 57 5.47 -7.82 12.83
N MET A 58 5.22 -6.57 12.43
CA MET A 58 5.90 -5.42 13.03
C MET A 58 5.31 -4.97 14.37
N SER A 59 4.13 -5.44 14.77
CA SER A 59 3.62 -5.18 16.13
C SER A 59 4.46 -5.83 17.23
N LYS A 60 5.20 -6.89 16.91
CA LYS A 60 6.11 -7.58 17.84
C LYS A 60 7.45 -6.87 17.99
N LEU A 61 7.89 -6.14 16.95
CA LEU A 61 9.19 -5.46 16.93
C LEU A 61 9.10 -3.95 17.23
N SER A 62 7.94 -3.33 16.96
CA SER A 62 7.76 -1.88 17.11
C SER A 62 7.59 -1.48 18.58
N PRO A 63 8.23 -0.37 19.00
CA PRO A 63 7.81 0.36 20.20
C PRO A 63 6.34 0.74 20.01
N ARG A 64 5.44 0.41 20.95
CA ARG A 64 4.01 0.80 20.84
C ARG A 64 3.81 2.27 21.25
N LYS A 65 4.68 3.16 20.78
CA LYS A 65 4.64 4.59 21.13
C LYS A 65 3.53 5.28 20.32
N PRO A 66 2.92 6.36 20.87
CA PRO A 66 1.91 7.11 20.14
C PRO A 66 2.51 7.72 18.87
N ILE A 67 1.71 7.75 17.79
CA ILE A 67 2.12 8.33 16.51
C ILE A 67 2.37 9.83 16.73
N PRO A 68 3.54 10.37 16.37
CA PRO A 68 3.85 11.78 16.61
C PRO A 68 2.90 12.69 15.84
N ARG A 69 2.44 13.78 16.49
CA ARG A 69 1.46 14.74 15.94
C ARG A 69 1.89 15.33 14.59
N PHE A 70 3.19 15.43 14.33
CA PHE A 70 3.73 15.87 13.04
C PHE A 70 3.28 14.98 11.87
N LEU A 71 3.20 13.66 12.04
CA LEU A 71 2.75 12.72 10.99
C LEU A 71 1.23 12.75 10.77
N LEU A 72 0.48 13.36 11.70
CA LEU A 72 -0.97 13.54 11.61
C LEU A 72 -1.35 14.92 11.02
N SER A 73 -0.37 15.79 10.76
CA SER A 73 -0.62 17.11 10.22
C SER A 73 -1.15 17.04 8.78
N LYS A 74 -2.07 17.94 8.42
CA LYS A 74 -2.59 18.05 7.04
C LYS A 74 -1.46 18.28 6.03
N ARG A 75 -0.41 19.00 6.43
CA ARG A 75 0.75 19.33 5.58
C ARG A 75 1.60 18.10 5.25
N THR A 76 1.90 17.26 6.25
CA THR A 76 2.68 16.03 6.04
C THR A 76 1.89 15.00 5.24
N TRP A 77 0.57 14.93 5.43
CA TRP A 77 -0.30 14.15 4.56
C TRP A 77 -0.31 14.67 3.12
N ALA A 78 -0.47 15.99 2.92
CA ALA A 78 -0.46 16.59 1.59
C ALA A 78 0.89 16.38 0.87
N ALA A 79 2.01 16.51 1.59
CA ALA A 79 3.34 16.20 1.08
C ALA A 79 3.47 14.70 0.73
N GLY A 80 2.99 13.80 1.59
CA GLY A 80 2.98 12.36 1.33
C GLY A 80 2.11 11.98 0.12
N LEU A 81 0.96 12.64 -0.04
CA LEU A 81 0.09 12.50 -1.21
C LEU A 81 0.78 13.03 -2.47
N ALA A 82 1.38 14.22 -2.42
CA ALA A 82 2.08 14.79 -3.56
C ALA A 82 3.21 13.89 -4.03
N VAL A 83 4.09 13.44 -3.12
CA VAL A 83 5.18 12.51 -3.43
C VAL A 83 4.65 11.20 -4.00
N PHE A 84 3.62 10.61 -3.37
CA PHE A 84 3.03 9.36 -3.84
C PHE A 84 2.42 9.51 -5.25
N SER A 85 1.67 10.58 -5.50
CA SER A 85 1.06 10.86 -6.80
C SER A 85 2.10 11.14 -7.87
N ILE A 86 3.17 11.89 -7.55
CA ILE A 86 4.28 12.15 -8.47
C ILE A 86 4.98 10.85 -8.86
N VAL A 87 5.36 10.04 -7.87
CA VAL A 87 6.06 8.76 -8.11
C VAL A 87 5.14 7.80 -8.88
N PHE A 88 3.84 7.77 -8.57
CA PHE A 88 2.87 6.97 -9.31
C PHE A 88 2.71 7.43 -10.76
N ALA A 89 2.59 8.74 -11.00
CA ALA A 89 2.50 9.30 -12.35
C ALA A 89 3.77 9.04 -13.17
N MET A 90 4.95 9.20 -12.57
CA MET A 90 6.23 8.87 -13.21
C MET A 90 6.29 7.39 -13.61
N GLN A 91 5.81 6.49 -12.75
CA GLN A 91 5.84 5.06 -13.01
C GLN A 91 4.83 4.64 -14.09
N LEU A 92 3.65 5.26 -14.13
CA LEU A 92 2.69 5.08 -15.22
C LEU A 92 3.25 5.58 -16.56
N ARG A 93 3.96 6.72 -16.55
CA ARG A 93 4.64 7.26 -17.74
C ARG A 93 5.76 6.33 -18.21
N ASN A 94 6.61 5.86 -17.31
CA ASN A 94 7.70 4.93 -17.63
C ASN A 94 7.18 3.56 -18.11
N ALA A 95 5.99 3.14 -17.66
CA ALA A 95 5.33 1.93 -18.13
C ALA A 95 4.65 2.10 -19.51
N GLY A 96 4.68 3.30 -20.11
CA GLY A 96 4.06 3.57 -21.41
C GLY A 96 2.53 3.50 -21.39
N LEU A 97 1.91 3.56 -20.20
CA LEU A 97 0.45 3.37 -20.05
C LEU A 97 -0.38 4.56 -20.56
N PHE A 98 0.27 5.68 -20.89
CA PHE A 98 -0.35 6.85 -21.53
C PHE A 98 -0.47 6.70 -23.06
N GLY A 99 0.04 5.61 -23.64
CA GLY A 99 -0.09 5.29 -25.07
C GLY A 99 -1.29 4.37 -25.38
N PRO A 100 -1.33 3.78 -26.60
CA PRO A 100 -2.36 2.82 -26.99
C PRO A 100 -2.40 1.63 -26.03
N TRP A 101 -3.60 1.30 -25.54
CA TRP A 101 -3.79 0.14 -24.66
C TRP A 101 -3.73 -1.15 -25.48
N ASP A 102 -2.66 -1.90 -25.29
CA ASP A 102 -2.43 -3.23 -25.86
C ASP A 102 -2.72 -4.34 -24.84
N GLY A 103 -2.82 -5.60 -25.28
CA GLY A 103 -3.08 -6.75 -24.40
C GLY A 103 -2.04 -6.94 -23.27
N GLY A 104 -0.84 -6.37 -23.42
CA GLY A 104 0.21 -6.33 -22.38
C GLY A 104 0.12 -5.16 -21.41
N SER A 105 -0.81 -4.21 -21.60
CA SER A 105 -0.96 -3.05 -20.71
C SER A 105 -1.37 -3.44 -19.28
N LEU A 106 -2.16 -4.52 -19.13
CA LEU A 106 -2.56 -5.02 -17.80
C LEU A 106 -1.35 -5.50 -16.99
N SER A 107 -0.44 -6.28 -17.58
CA SER A 107 0.75 -6.77 -16.88
C SER A 107 1.71 -5.63 -16.52
N ARG A 108 1.85 -4.62 -17.38
CA ARG A 108 2.61 -3.39 -17.05
C ARG A 108 1.97 -2.62 -15.89
N LEU A 109 0.64 -2.49 -15.86
CA LEU A 109 -0.09 -1.87 -14.74
C LEU A 109 0.14 -2.64 -13.43
N GLY A 110 0.03 -3.97 -13.46
CA GLY A 110 0.28 -4.83 -12.31
C GLY A 110 1.69 -4.66 -11.74
N LEU A 111 2.70 -4.54 -12.60
CA LEU A 111 4.09 -4.30 -12.21
C LEU A 111 4.29 -2.91 -11.58
N VAL A 112 3.59 -1.89 -12.05
CA VAL A 112 3.59 -0.55 -11.42
C VAL A 112 3.06 -0.63 -9.99
N PHE A 113 1.93 -1.32 -9.78
CA PHE A 113 1.37 -1.52 -8.44
C PHE A 113 2.29 -2.33 -7.53
N TYR A 114 2.93 -3.38 -8.05
CA TYR A 114 3.93 -4.14 -7.30
C TYR A 114 5.11 -3.24 -6.86
N ARG A 115 5.70 -2.46 -7.78
CA ARG A 115 6.79 -1.53 -7.49
C ARG A 115 6.38 -0.47 -6.45
N MET A 116 5.16 0.03 -6.53
CA MET A 116 4.60 0.96 -5.53
C MET A 116 4.51 0.32 -4.14
N CYS A 117 4.00 -0.92 -4.07
CA CYS A 117 3.96 -1.66 -2.83
C CYS A 117 5.36 -1.87 -2.28
N LEU A 118 6.33 -2.24 -3.12
CA LEU A 118 7.72 -2.47 -2.71
C LEU A 118 8.37 -1.20 -2.14
N VAL A 119 8.33 -0.08 -2.88
CA VAL A 119 8.91 1.21 -2.44
C VAL A 119 8.25 1.70 -1.14
N SER A 120 6.92 1.67 -1.05
CA SER A 120 6.22 2.12 0.15
C SER A 120 6.48 1.23 1.37
N SER A 121 6.84 -0.04 1.15
CA SER A 121 7.16 -0.99 2.22
C SER A 121 8.59 -0.82 2.71
N ALA A 122 9.53 -0.51 1.81
CA ALA A 122 10.89 -0.11 2.17
C ALA A 122 10.89 1.13 3.09
N ILE A 123 9.94 2.05 2.93
CA ILE A 123 9.77 3.21 3.83
C ILE A 123 9.01 2.82 5.10
N ALA A 124 8.04 1.91 4.99
CA ALA A 124 7.21 1.51 6.13
C ALA A 124 8.00 0.73 7.19
N ILE A 125 8.98 -0.09 6.81
CA ILE A 125 9.76 -0.93 7.75
C ILE A 125 10.58 -0.06 8.72
N PRO A 126 11.44 0.89 8.28
CA PRO A 126 12.16 1.78 9.20
C PRO A 126 11.22 2.57 10.11
N LEU A 127 10.11 3.06 9.55
CA LEU A 127 9.15 3.87 10.30
C LEU A 127 8.37 3.05 11.33
N ALA A 128 8.12 1.78 11.03
CA ALA A 128 7.51 0.83 11.95
C ALA A 128 8.43 0.51 13.13
N LEU A 129 9.74 0.38 12.89
CA LEU A 129 10.72 0.14 13.95
C LEU A 129 10.90 1.35 14.88
N TRP A 130 10.74 2.57 14.35
CA TRP A 130 11.10 3.76 15.12
C TRP A 130 10.02 4.26 16.09
N LYS A 131 8.73 4.15 15.73
CA LYS A 131 7.63 4.76 16.52
C LYS A 131 6.45 3.86 16.77
N ASN A 132 5.85 3.33 15.71
CA ASN A 132 4.63 2.54 15.78
C ASN A 132 4.48 1.73 14.49
N HIS A 133 4.06 0.47 14.59
CA HIS A 133 3.80 -0.40 13.45
C HIS A 133 2.82 0.22 12.42
N ARG A 134 1.92 1.12 12.84
CA ARG A 134 1.01 1.84 11.93
C ARG A 134 1.42 3.26 11.56
N SER A 135 2.64 3.70 11.85
CA SER A 135 3.10 5.08 11.54
C SER A 135 2.91 5.43 10.07
N TRP A 136 3.32 4.53 9.17
CA TRP A 136 3.15 4.71 7.73
C TRP A 136 1.69 4.70 7.29
N CYS A 137 0.83 3.93 7.96
CA CYS A 137 -0.60 3.90 7.66
C CYS A 137 -1.32 5.22 7.99
N ALA A 138 -0.75 6.07 8.85
CA ALA A 138 -1.29 7.41 9.13
C ALA A 138 -0.92 8.43 8.03
N VAL A 139 0.28 8.32 7.47
CA VAL A 139 0.76 9.19 6.38
C VAL A 139 0.28 8.72 5.00
N CYS A 140 0.00 7.42 4.86
CA CYS A 140 -0.39 6.81 3.60
C CYS A 140 -1.64 7.50 3.02
N PRO A 141 -1.58 7.98 1.76
CA PRO A 141 -2.67 8.74 1.16
C PRO A 141 -3.98 7.95 1.14
N VAL A 142 -3.90 6.68 0.73
CA VAL A 142 -5.03 5.74 0.74
C VAL A 142 -5.53 5.46 2.16
N GLY A 143 -4.61 5.28 3.10
CA GLY A 143 -4.94 4.96 4.50
C GLY A 143 -5.73 6.06 5.19
N ASN A 144 -5.31 7.31 5.02
CA ASN A 144 -5.99 8.46 5.60
C ASN A 144 -7.34 8.75 4.91
N LEU A 145 -7.43 8.54 3.59
CA LEU A 145 -8.67 8.72 2.81
C LEU A 145 -9.74 7.67 3.11
N LEU A 146 -9.33 6.43 3.45
CA LEU A 146 -10.25 5.33 3.76
C LEU A 146 -10.58 5.19 5.26
N ARG A 147 -9.81 5.82 6.15
CA ARG A 147 -10.04 5.81 7.62
C ARG A 147 -10.92 6.95 8.12
N ARG A 148 -10.90 8.11 7.47
CA ARG A 148 -11.85 9.21 7.75
C ARG A 148 -13.20 8.86 7.13
#